data_AF-D3ALK9-F1
#
_entry.id   AF-D3ALK9-F1
#
_cell.length_a   1.000
_cell.length_b   1.000
_cell.length_c   1.000
_cell.angle_alpha   90.00
_cell.angle_beta   90.00
_cell.angle_gamma   90.00
#
_symmetry.space_group_name_H-M   'P 1'
#
loop_
_entity.id
_entity.type
_entity.pdbx_description
1 polymer ?
#
loop_
_entity_poly.entity_id
_entity_poly.type
_entity_poly.pdbx_seq_one_letter_code
_entity_poly.pdbx_strand_id
1 'polypeptide(L)'
;NQKARDLGCSDTYFITPNGLDASREENGQMKEHSTTAADLARIMNYCIGTSPKKEEFLKITGTQSYYFTDQEGKRSYNCQNHNALLTMMSGAFSGKTGFTGGAGYSYVGALEDGGREFTIALLGCGWPPHKTYKWSDARKLFGYGMEHYQYREVYQEKTFPEIPVENGVPRSGNPGDPVVVHAGLNLKEEEKSLKLLMAEDEEVTVSEELPDTLEAPLKKGQTVGTVTYRLQGETVKTFPVYLTEDVEKITFRWCLDHVIQLFRAPFAFVNECLPAL
;
A
#
# COMPACT_ATOMS: atom_id res chain seq x y z
N ASN A 1 2.79 8.26 22.20
CA ASN A 1 1.41 7.72 22.24
C ASN A 1 0.57 8.13 21.03
N GLN A 2 0.31 9.42 20.75
CA GLN A 2 -0.45 9.77 19.53
C GLN A 2 0.17 9.20 18.26
N LYS A 3 1.47 9.42 18.05
CA LYS A 3 2.18 8.87 16.89
C LYS A 3 2.13 7.33 16.82
N ALA A 4 2.15 6.64 17.96
CA ALA A 4 2.02 5.18 17.98
C ALA A 4 0.65 4.74 17.44
N ARG A 5 -0.43 5.42 17.86
CA ARG A 5 -1.78 5.18 17.32
C ARG A 5 -1.89 5.49 15.84
N ASP A 6 -1.30 6.61 15.39
CA ASP A 6 -1.31 6.99 13.97
C ASP A 6 -0.59 5.95 13.10
N LEU A 7 0.37 5.23 13.67
CA LEU A 7 1.07 4.11 13.04
C LEU A 7 0.36 2.76 13.24
N GLY A 8 -0.83 2.71 13.86
CA GLY A 8 -1.54 1.47 14.13
C GLY A 8 -0.93 0.60 15.24
N CYS A 9 -0.03 1.15 16.05
CA CYS A 9 0.58 0.45 17.19
C CYS A 9 -0.37 0.45 18.39
N SER A 10 -1.37 -0.43 18.36
CA SER A 10 -2.45 -0.53 19.35
C SER A 10 -1.99 -1.06 20.71
N ASP A 11 -0.93 -1.86 20.73
CA ASP A 11 -0.44 -2.57 21.90
C ASP A 11 0.82 -1.91 22.49
N THR A 12 0.97 -0.61 22.25
CA THR A 12 2.11 0.20 22.66
C THR A 12 1.68 1.40 23.48
N TYR A 13 2.33 1.58 24.64
CA TYR A 13 2.12 2.71 25.52
C TYR A 13 3.45 3.21 26.10
N PHE A 14 3.84 4.43 25.74
CA PHE A 14 5.06 5.07 26.21
C PHE A 14 4.78 6.02 27.37
N ILE A 15 5.47 5.80 28.50
CA ILE A 15 5.42 6.69 29.67
C ILE A 15 6.65 7.62 29.74
N THR A 16 7.80 7.11 29.31
CA THR A 16 9.10 7.79 29.43
C THR A 16 9.75 7.90 28.05
N PRO A 17 10.56 8.95 27.80
CA PRO A 17 11.26 9.10 26.52
C PRO A 17 12.52 8.24 26.41
N ASN A 18 13.00 7.68 27.52
CA ASN A 18 14.26 6.94 27.61
C ASN A 18 14.09 5.42 27.65
N GLY A 19 12.86 4.91 27.79
CA GLY A 19 12.58 3.48 27.85
C GLY A 19 12.89 2.80 29.17
N LEU A 20 13.06 3.57 30.27
CA LEU A 20 13.11 2.99 31.61
C LEU A 20 11.73 2.44 32.00
N ASP A 21 11.75 1.31 32.72
CA ASP A 21 10.57 0.68 33.30
C ASP A 21 9.77 1.73 34.10
N ALA A 22 8.48 1.87 33.78
CA ALA A 22 7.62 2.86 34.39
C ALA A 22 6.17 2.39 34.35
N SER A 23 5.42 2.77 35.38
CA SER A 23 4.00 2.49 35.54
C SER A 23 3.29 3.78 35.97
N ARG A 24 2.07 4.00 35.50
CA ARG A 24 1.27 5.18 35.85
C ARG A 24 -0.21 4.84 35.87
N GLU A 25 -0.92 5.33 36.89
CA GLU A 25 -2.38 5.29 36.90
C GLU A 25 -2.97 6.35 35.95
N GLU A 26 -3.85 5.91 35.05
CA GLU A 26 -4.59 6.76 34.13
C GLU A 26 -6.03 6.24 34.01
N ASN A 27 -7.01 7.09 34.30
CA ASN A 27 -8.45 6.75 34.26
C ASN A 27 -8.81 5.51 35.11
N GLY A 28 -8.19 5.36 36.29
CA GLY A 28 -8.42 4.22 37.19
C GLY A 28 -7.83 2.90 36.71
N GLN A 29 -6.99 2.92 35.66
CA GLN A 29 -6.25 1.75 35.17
C GLN A 29 -4.75 1.98 35.33
N MET A 30 -4.03 0.97 35.80
CA MET A 30 -2.56 0.98 35.77
C MET A 30 -2.09 0.78 34.32
N LYS A 31 -1.28 1.70 33.81
CA LYS A 31 -0.63 1.61 32.50
C LYS A 31 0.86 1.35 32.71
N GLU A 32 1.39 0.43 31.91
CA GLU A 32 2.81 0.08 31.90
C GLU A 32 3.50 0.64 30.65
N HIS A 33 4.75 1.08 30.80
CA HIS A 33 5.61 1.38 29.66
C HIS A 33 5.87 0.10 28.88
N SER A 34 5.25 -0.05 27.71
CA SER A 34 5.20 -1.33 27.02
C SER A 34 5.01 -1.18 25.51
N THR A 35 5.37 -2.23 24.79
CA THR A 35 5.24 -2.37 23.33
C THR A 35 5.33 -3.85 22.96
N THR A 36 5.06 -4.18 21.70
CA THR A 36 5.15 -5.54 21.15
C THR A 36 6.23 -5.63 20.08
N ALA A 37 6.62 -6.85 19.70
CA ALA A 37 7.57 -7.04 18.60
C ALA A 37 7.00 -6.50 17.28
N ALA A 38 5.72 -6.76 16.99
CA ALA A 38 5.05 -6.27 15.80
C ALA A 38 5.03 -4.73 15.74
N ASP A 39 4.67 -4.06 16.84
CA ASP A 39 4.63 -2.61 16.90
C ASP A 39 6.03 -1.98 16.79
N LEU A 40 7.04 -2.55 17.43
CA LEU A 40 8.42 -2.08 17.28
C LEU A 40 8.95 -2.24 15.87
N ALA A 41 8.65 -3.36 15.20
CA ALA A 41 9.01 -3.56 13.81
C ALA A 41 8.30 -2.52 12.92
N ARG A 42 7.01 -2.23 13.18
CA ARG A 42 6.27 -1.20 12.47
C ARG A 42 6.84 0.21 12.70
N ILE A 43 7.24 0.53 13.93
CA ILE A 43 7.90 1.80 14.26
C ILE A 43 9.23 1.93 13.52
N MET A 44 10.05 0.88 13.51
CA MET A 44 11.32 0.90 12.77
C MET A 44 11.08 1.05 11.27
N ASN A 45 10.13 0.31 10.69
CA ASN A 45 9.75 0.45 9.28
C ASN A 45 9.32 1.88 8.93
N TYR A 46 8.52 2.53 9.80
CA TYR A 46 8.19 3.94 9.65
C TYR A 46 9.44 4.84 9.69
N CYS A 47 10.33 4.63 10.66
CA CYS A 47 11.54 5.44 10.85
C CYS A 47 12.49 5.36 9.66
N ILE A 48 12.67 4.18 9.07
CA ILE A 48 13.55 3.97 7.91
C ILE A 48 12.87 4.24 6.57
N GLY A 49 11.53 4.27 6.51
CA GLY A 49 10.76 4.41 5.28
C GLY A 49 10.15 5.80 5.13
N THR A 50 8.98 5.99 5.73
CA THR A 50 8.09 7.14 5.45
C THR A 50 8.26 8.32 6.41
N SER A 51 9.11 8.21 7.43
CA SER A 51 9.32 9.29 8.38
C SER A 51 9.96 10.52 7.73
N PRO A 52 9.47 11.74 7.98
CA PRO A 52 10.13 12.97 7.53
C PRO A 52 11.51 13.18 8.19
N LYS A 53 11.83 12.38 9.23
CA LYS A 53 13.11 12.38 9.93
C LYS A 53 13.99 11.18 9.56
N LYS A 54 13.67 10.44 8.48
CA LYS A 54 14.41 9.25 8.02
C LYS A 54 15.91 9.51 7.96
N GLU A 55 16.34 10.55 7.25
CA GLU A 55 17.78 10.82 7.04
C GLU A 55 18.52 11.07 8.36
N GLU A 56 17.94 11.88 9.26
CA GLU A 56 18.50 12.16 10.58
C GLU A 56 18.55 10.90 11.45
N PHE A 57 17.48 10.10 11.44
CA PHE A 57 17.40 8.85 12.17
C PHE A 57 18.46 7.83 11.69
N LEU A 58 18.59 7.63 10.37
CA LEU A 58 19.56 6.72 9.78
C LEU A 58 20.99 7.17 10.06
N LYS A 59 21.27 8.48 9.94
CA LYS A 59 22.57 9.04 10.30
C LYS A 59 22.93 8.74 11.76
N ILE A 60 22.02 8.98 12.70
CA ILE A 60 22.27 8.76 14.13
C ILE A 60 22.45 7.27 14.42
N THR A 61 21.53 6.43 13.95
CA THR A 61 21.51 4.99 14.29
C THR A 61 22.59 4.18 13.57
N GLY A 62 23.06 4.65 12.41
CA GLY A 62 24.17 4.05 11.65
C GLY A 62 25.55 4.56 12.07
N THR A 63 25.64 5.62 12.88
CA THR A 63 26.93 6.14 13.36
C THR A 63 27.61 5.11 14.26
N GLN A 64 28.83 4.66 13.91
CA GLN A 64 29.57 3.64 14.66
C GLN A 64 30.11 4.16 16.00
N SER A 65 30.61 5.40 16.01
CA SER A 65 31.13 6.04 17.23
C SER A 65 30.93 7.54 17.19
N TYR A 66 30.75 8.14 18.36
CA TYR A 66 30.59 9.58 18.49
C TYR A 66 31.42 10.13 19.64
N TYR A 67 32.12 11.22 19.38
CA TYR A 67 32.91 11.94 20.37
C TYR A 67 32.20 13.23 20.75
N PHE A 68 32.15 13.51 22.04
CA PHE A 68 31.63 14.76 22.56
C PHE A 68 32.37 15.15 23.84
N THR A 69 32.23 16.39 24.27
CA THR A 69 32.81 16.88 25.51
C THR A 69 31.72 17.22 26.51
N ASP A 70 32.12 17.42 27.77
CA ASP A 70 31.30 18.20 28.69
C ASP A 70 31.14 19.66 28.19
N GLN A 71 30.22 20.41 28.80
CA GLN A 71 29.92 21.78 28.39
C GLN A 71 31.14 22.71 28.50
N GLU A 72 32.06 22.44 29.43
CA GLU A 72 33.26 23.22 29.65
C GLU A 72 34.44 22.80 28.75
N GLY A 73 34.30 21.73 27.96
CA GLY A 73 35.36 21.23 27.07
C GLY A 73 36.54 20.58 27.80
N LYS A 74 36.41 20.27 29.10
CA LYS A 74 37.47 19.72 29.94
C LYS A 74 37.62 18.21 29.82
N ARG A 75 36.52 17.52 29.52
CA ARG A 75 36.51 16.05 29.43
C ARG A 75 35.86 15.60 28.13
N SER A 76 36.58 14.75 27.40
CA SER A 76 36.09 14.09 26.19
C SER A 76 35.53 12.70 26.52
N TYR A 77 34.45 12.37 25.84
CA TYR A 77 33.75 11.09 25.92
C TYR A 77 33.67 10.49 24.52
N ASN A 78 33.81 9.16 24.46
CA ASN A 78 33.63 8.38 23.24
C ASN A 78 32.52 7.36 23.50
N CYS A 79 31.45 7.44 22.71
CA CYS A 79 30.39 6.45 22.71
C CYS A 79 30.53 5.55 21.48
N GLN A 80 30.49 4.24 21.72
CA GLN A 80 30.45 3.23 20.66
C GLN A 80 29.02 2.75 20.48
N ASN A 81 28.63 2.51 19.23
CA ASN A 81 27.32 1.96 18.93
C ASN A 81 27.25 0.50 19.40
N HIS A 82 26.24 0.19 20.20
CA HIS A 82 26.05 -1.16 20.74
C HIS A 82 25.43 -2.13 19.71
N ASN A 83 24.97 -1.65 18.56
CA ASN A 83 24.44 -2.47 17.48
C ASN A 83 25.57 -3.17 16.73
N ALA A 84 25.94 -4.37 17.19
CA ALA A 84 27.00 -5.16 16.58
C ALA A 84 26.69 -5.59 15.14
N LEU A 85 25.43 -5.63 14.72
CA LEU A 85 25.07 -6.05 13.36
C LEU A 85 25.51 -5.04 12.30
N LEU A 86 25.69 -3.76 12.64
CA LEU A 86 26.23 -2.76 11.70
C LEU A 86 27.61 -3.13 11.15
N THR A 87 28.37 -3.96 11.85
CA THR A 87 29.69 -4.44 11.40
C THR A 87 29.69 -5.95 11.11
N MET A 88 28.85 -6.72 11.78
CA MET A 88 28.82 -8.18 11.67
C MET A 88 27.93 -8.72 10.54
N MET A 89 27.04 -7.89 9.97
CA MET A 89 26.06 -8.34 8.99
C MET A 89 26.03 -7.35 7.81
N SER A 90 26.39 -7.83 6.63
CA SER A 90 26.28 -7.05 5.39
C SER A 90 24.83 -6.60 5.19
N GLY A 91 24.64 -5.36 4.72
CA GLY A 91 23.33 -4.78 4.50
C GLY A 91 22.64 -4.23 5.76
N ALA A 92 23.10 -4.55 6.97
CA ALA A 92 22.52 -3.95 8.19
C ALA A 92 22.88 -2.46 8.28
N PHE A 93 21.86 -1.60 8.32
CA PHE A 93 22.08 -0.14 8.21
C PHE A 93 21.44 0.68 9.34
N SER A 94 20.55 0.09 10.15
CA SER A 94 19.96 0.76 11.32
C SER A 94 19.55 -0.25 12.40
N GLY A 95 19.38 0.24 13.63
CA GLY A 95 18.86 -0.57 14.72
C GLY A 95 19.02 0.06 16.09
N LYS A 96 18.37 -0.55 17.09
CA LYS A 96 18.45 -0.17 18.49
C LYS A 96 18.46 -1.41 19.38
N THR A 97 19.37 -1.42 20.35
CA THR A 97 19.44 -2.41 21.42
C THR A 97 18.70 -1.93 22.68
N GLY A 98 18.14 -2.85 23.45
CA GLY A 98 17.49 -2.56 24.73
C GLY A 98 17.80 -3.62 25.78
N PHE A 99 17.86 -3.21 27.05
CA PHE A 99 17.94 -4.10 28.19
C PHE A 99 17.44 -3.40 29.46
N THR A 100 16.50 -4.04 30.15
CA THR A 100 16.18 -3.79 31.57
C THR A 100 16.05 -5.13 32.28
N GLY A 101 16.06 -5.12 33.62
CA GLY A 101 15.83 -6.32 34.41
C GLY A 101 14.45 -6.94 34.16
N GLY A 102 13.44 -6.13 33.82
CA GLY A 102 12.10 -6.60 33.47
C GLY A 102 11.94 -7.03 32.01
N ALA A 103 12.67 -6.42 31.07
CA ALA A 103 12.48 -6.64 29.63
C ALA A 103 13.42 -7.68 28.99
N GLY A 104 14.55 -8.02 29.63
CA GLY A 104 15.58 -8.85 29.02
C GLY A 104 16.29 -8.16 27.85
N TYR A 105 17.06 -8.90 27.04
CA TYR A 105 17.78 -8.30 25.91
C TYR A 105 16.90 -8.23 24.67
N SER A 106 16.68 -7.00 24.18
CA SER A 106 15.85 -6.75 23.01
C SER A 106 16.65 -6.07 21.90
N TYR A 107 16.17 -6.24 20.67
CA TYR A 107 16.76 -5.65 19.48
C TYR A 107 15.68 -5.36 18.43
N VAL A 108 15.76 -4.19 17.82
CA VAL A 108 15.03 -3.88 16.59
C VAL A 108 16.05 -3.41 15.56
N GLY A 109 15.95 -3.89 14.32
CA GLY A 109 16.96 -3.64 13.31
C GLY A 109 16.39 -3.60 11.90
N ALA A 110 17.14 -2.95 11.01
CA ALA A 110 16.84 -2.87 9.59
C ALA A 110 18.03 -3.32 8.75
N LEU A 111 17.74 -4.02 7.65
CA LEU A 111 18.70 -4.55 6.72
C LEU A 111 18.22 -4.39 5.28
N GLU A 112 19.14 -4.07 4.37
CA GLU A 112 18.88 -4.05 2.93
C GLU A 112 19.63 -5.19 2.24
N ASP A 113 18.94 -5.92 1.36
CA ASP A 113 19.55 -6.94 0.51
C ASP A 113 18.94 -6.93 -0.90
N GLY A 114 19.76 -6.61 -1.90
CA GLY A 114 19.33 -6.57 -3.31
C GLY A 114 18.16 -5.62 -3.59
N GLY A 115 18.10 -4.48 -2.88
CA GLY A 115 16.99 -3.52 -2.99
C GLY A 115 15.73 -3.90 -2.21
N ARG A 116 15.77 -4.99 -1.42
CA ARG A 116 14.71 -5.38 -0.47
C ARG A 116 15.08 -4.88 0.92
N GLU A 117 14.17 -4.17 1.57
CA GLU A 117 14.36 -3.71 2.94
C GLU A 117 13.60 -4.63 3.91
N PHE A 118 14.29 -5.07 4.96
CA PHE A 118 13.74 -5.94 6.00
C PHE A 118 13.85 -5.26 7.35
N THR A 119 12.82 -5.43 8.19
CA THR A 119 12.83 -4.99 9.58
C THR A 119 12.47 -6.16 10.49
N ILE A 120 13.20 -6.31 11.59
CA ILE A 120 12.88 -7.30 12.64
C ILE A 120 12.81 -6.64 14.00
N ALA A 121 12.03 -7.24 14.90
CA ALA A 121 12.06 -6.94 16.32
C ALA A 121 12.13 -8.25 17.13
N LEU A 122 12.99 -8.24 18.14
CA LEU A 122 13.32 -9.34 19.02
C LEU A 122 13.20 -8.85 20.46
N LEU A 123 12.43 -9.54 21.28
CA LEU A 123 12.19 -9.18 22.68
C LEU A 123 12.68 -10.28 23.61
N GLY A 124 13.39 -9.92 24.68
CA GLY A 124 13.77 -10.86 25.74
C GLY A 124 14.71 -12.01 25.29
N CYS A 125 15.50 -11.84 24.23
CA CYS A 125 16.40 -12.87 23.70
C CYS A 125 17.49 -13.23 24.70
N GLY A 126 17.44 -14.48 25.20
CA GLY A 126 18.44 -15.04 26.10
C GLY A 126 18.58 -14.23 27.39
N TRP A 127 17.75 -14.53 28.39
CA TRP A 127 17.84 -13.89 29.72
C TRP A 127 19.29 -13.83 30.24
N PRO A 128 19.66 -12.85 31.09
CA PRO A 128 20.98 -12.84 31.71
C PRO A 128 21.41 -14.24 32.18
N PRO A 129 22.59 -14.73 31.74
CA PRO A 129 23.72 -13.98 31.17
C PRO A 129 23.82 -13.93 29.62
N HIS A 130 22.84 -14.40 28.85
CA HIS A 130 22.98 -14.72 27.42
C HIS A 130 22.81 -13.55 26.43
N LYS A 131 23.48 -12.41 26.69
CA LYS A 131 23.31 -11.16 25.93
C LYS A 131 23.51 -11.24 24.41
N THR A 132 24.23 -12.23 23.91
CA THR A 132 24.61 -12.34 22.50
C THR A 132 23.59 -13.10 21.66
N TYR A 133 22.60 -13.76 22.28
CA TYR A 133 21.61 -14.59 21.56
C TYR A 133 20.76 -13.77 20.60
N LYS A 134 20.41 -12.52 20.96
CA LYS A 134 19.76 -11.58 20.03
C LYS A 134 20.49 -11.43 18.69
N TRP A 135 21.82 -11.57 18.67
CA TRP A 135 22.59 -11.45 17.43
C TRP A 135 22.51 -12.69 16.56
N SER A 136 22.54 -13.88 17.16
CA SER A 136 22.33 -15.12 16.41
C SER A 136 20.89 -15.22 15.91
N ASP A 137 19.92 -14.82 16.72
CA ASP A 137 18.50 -14.88 16.38
C ASP A 137 18.17 -13.86 15.29
N ALA A 138 18.71 -12.64 15.39
CA ALA A 138 18.57 -11.62 14.36
C ALA A 138 19.12 -12.08 13.00
N ARG A 139 20.33 -12.67 12.99
CA ARG A 139 20.91 -13.21 11.76
C ARG A 139 20.05 -14.30 11.13
N LYS A 140 19.46 -15.19 11.95
CA LYS A 140 18.55 -16.23 11.47
C LYS A 140 17.29 -15.64 10.84
N LEU A 141 16.64 -14.68 11.50
CA LEU A 141 15.41 -14.07 10.98
C LEU A 141 15.65 -13.24 9.72
N PHE A 142 16.70 -12.41 9.70
CA PHE A 142 17.06 -11.70 8.48
C PHE A 142 17.44 -12.66 7.36
N GLY A 143 18.21 -13.72 7.67
CA GLY A 143 18.55 -14.78 6.72
C GLY A 143 17.32 -15.41 6.08
N TYR A 144 16.35 -15.80 6.91
CA TYR A 144 15.06 -16.33 6.46
C TYR A 144 14.32 -15.35 5.53
N GLY A 145 14.22 -14.07 5.91
CA GLY A 145 13.59 -13.05 5.08
C GLY A 145 14.26 -12.90 3.71
N MET A 146 15.59 -12.82 3.68
CA MET A 146 16.37 -12.68 2.45
C MET A 146 16.28 -13.91 1.54
N GLU A 147 16.22 -15.11 2.12
CA GLU A 147 16.15 -16.38 1.40
C GLU A 147 14.77 -16.58 0.78
N HIS A 148 13.69 -16.34 1.54
CA HIS A 148 12.34 -16.75 1.14
C HIS A 148 11.49 -15.67 0.49
N TYR A 149 11.80 -14.38 0.64
CA TYR A 149 10.93 -13.30 0.13
C TYR A 149 11.53 -12.55 -1.05
N GLN A 150 10.91 -12.60 -2.22
CA GLN A 150 11.38 -11.92 -3.43
C GLN A 150 10.35 -10.92 -3.96
N TYR A 151 10.81 -9.85 -4.60
CA TYR A 151 9.91 -8.97 -5.34
C TYR A 151 9.37 -9.69 -6.58
N ARG A 152 8.05 -9.79 -6.70
CA ARG A 152 7.35 -10.37 -7.85
C ARG A 152 6.47 -9.31 -8.48
N GLU A 153 6.54 -9.21 -9.81
CA GLU A 153 5.59 -8.41 -10.58
C GLU A 153 4.26 -9.16 -10.62
N VAL A 154 3.21 -8.55 -10.08
CA VAL A 154 1.88 -9.17 -9.98
C VAL A 154 0.83 -8.40 -10.77
N TYR A 155 1.17 -7.23 -11.34
CA TYR A 155 0.26 -6.51 -12.19
C TYR A 155 -0.12 -7.36 -13.41
N GLN A 156 -1.42 -7.42 -13.69
CA GLN A 156 -1.96 -8.10 -14.85
C GLN A 156 -2.75 -7.08 -15.67
N GLU A 157 -2.44 -7.00 -16.97
CA GLU A 157 -3.27 -6.23 -17.89
C GLU A 157 -4.62 -6.93 -18.05
N LYS A 158 -5.70 -6.17 -17.88
CA LYS A 158 -7.07 -6.68 -17.84
C LYS A 158 -7.89 -6.09 -18.98
N THR A 159 -8.67 -6.95 -19.61
CA THR A 159 -9.72 -6.58 -20.55
C THR A 159 -11.06 -6.87 -19.90
N PHE A 160 -11.99 -5.93 -19.99
CA PHE A 160 -13.31 -6.07 -19.39
C PHE A 160 -14.36 -6.45 -20.43
N PRO A 161 -15.41 -7.21 -20.04
CA PRO A 161 -16.53 -7.47 -20.93
C PRO A 161 -17.29 -6.18 -21.25
N GLU A 162 -18.04 -6.21 -22.35
CA GLU A 162 -19.03 -5.18 -22.66
C GLU A 162 -20.14 -5.19 -21.61
N ILE A 163 -20.52 -4.00 -21.12
CA ILE A 163 -21.56 -3.84 -20.11
C ILE A 163 -22.85 -3.33 -20.79
N PRO A 164 -23.97 -4.07 -20.72
CA PRO A 164 -25.26 -3.60 -21.23
C PRO A 164 -25.72 -2.30 -20.55
N VAL A 165 -26.30 -1.40 -21.34
CA VAL A 165 -26.85 -0.12 -20.87
C VAL A 165 -28.35 -0.04 -21.11
N GLU A 166 -29.10 0.14 -20.03
CA GLU A 166 -30.53 0.38 -20.06
C GLU A 166 -30.86 1.84 -20.38
N ASN A 167 -31.93 2.04 -21.15
CA ASN A 167 -32.44 3.35 -21.56
C ASN A 167 -31.42 4.23 -22.30
N GLY A 168 -30.34 3.64 -22.83
CA GLY A 168 -29.32 4.32 -23.62
C GLY A 168 -29.76 4.52 -25.07
N VAL A 169 -29.30 5.61 -25.70
CA VAL A 169 -29.47 5.83 -27.14
C VAL A 169 -28.56 4.84 -27.92
N PRO A 170 -29.11 3.97 -28.78
CA PRO A 170 -28.30 3.03 -29.56
C PRO A 170 -27.42 3.75 -30.58
N ARG A 171 -26.18 3.27 -30.75
CA ARG A 171 -25.24 3.82 -31.75
C ARG A 171 -25.75 3.69 -33.18
N SER A 172 -26.55 2.67 -33.46
CA SER A 172 -27.23 2.49 -34.76
C SER A 172 -28.29 3.55 -35.04
N GLY A 173 -28.76 4.25 -34.00
CA GLY A 173 -29.90 5.16 -34.05
C GLY A 173 -31.25 4.46 -34.07
N ASN A 174 -31.31 3.13 -34.20
CA ASN A 174 -32.58 2.39 -34.26
C ASN A 174 -33.11 2.08 -32.85
N PRO A 175 -34.35 2.46 -32.53
CA PRO A 175 -34.97 2.12 -31.26
C PRO A 175 -35.06 0.60 -31.06
N GLY A 176 -34.63 0.12 -29.88
CA GLY A 176 -34.70 -1.29 -29.50
C GLY A 176 -33.41 -2.09 -29.74
N ASP A 177 -32.43 -1.53 -30.45
CA ASP A 177 -31.10 -2.14 -30.56
C ASP A 177 -30.38 -2.13 -29.19
N PRO A 178 -29.61 -3.18 -28.86
CA PRO A 178 -28.89 -3.23 -27.60
C PRO A 178 -27.82 -2.13 -27.53
N VAL A 179 -27.68 -1.53 -26.34
CA VAL A 179 -26.63 -0.56 -26.05
C VAL A 179 -25.63 -1.20 -25.12
N VAL A 180 -24.36 -1.13 -25.47
CA VAL A 180 -23.25 -1.66 -24.68
C VAL A 180 -22.17 -0.61 -24.55
N VAL A 181 -21.43 -0.64 -23.44
CA VAL A 181 -20.28 0.22 -23.20
C VAL A 181 -19.05 -0.58 -22.82
N HIS A 182 -17.90 -0.01 -23.17
CA HIS A 182 -16.61 -0.56 -22.79
C HIS A 182 -16.09 0.12 -21.52
N ALA A 183 -15.43 -0.69 -20.70
CA ALA A 183 -14.77 -0.28 -19.49
C ALA A 183 -13.27 -0.56 -19.59
N GLY A 184 -12.45 0.21 -18.90
CA GLY A 184 -11.00 0.10 -18.96
C GLY A 184 -10.30 0.70 -17.75
N LEU A 185 -9.05 0.27 -17.55
CA LEU A 185 -8.15 0.93 -16.61
C LEU A 185 -7.50 2.13 -17.31
N ASN A 186 -7.64 3.33 -16.74
CA ASN A 186 -6.98 4.53 -17.24
C ASN A 186 -5.69 4.78 -16.46
N LEU A 187 -4.72 3.88 -16.62
CA LEU A 187 -3.44 3.91 -15.92
C LEU A 187 -2.33 4.41 -16.85
N LYS A 188 -1.46 5.27 -16.31
CA LYS A 188 -0.19 5.61 -16.97
C LYS A 188 0.71 4.38 -17.00
N GLU A 189 1.67 4.34 -17.93
CA GLU A 189 2.62 3.23 -18.02
C GLU A 189 3.38 2.96 -16.71
N GLU A 190 3.71 4.01 -15.95
CA GLU A 190 4.35 3.91 -14.64
C GLU A 190 3.46 3.23 -13.58
N GLU A 191 2.14 3.26 -13.77
CA GLU A 191 1.15 2.67 -12.86
C GLU A 191 0.81 1.20 -13.24
N LYS A 192 1.28 0.75 -14.41
CA LYS A 192 1.16 -0.64 -14.90
C LYS A 192 2.28 -1.55 -14.37
N SER A 193 2.68 -1.33 -13.13
CA SER A 193 3.62 -2.20 -12.41
C SER A 193 3.21 -2.25 -10.95
N LEU A 194 3.16 -3.47 -10.41
CA LEU A 194 2.87 -3.74 -9.02
C LEU A 194 3.82 -4.82 -8.54
N LYS A 195 4.96 -4.39 -8.01
CA LYS A 195 5.94 -5.29 -7.40
C LYS A 195 5.64 -5.47 -5.92
N LEU A 196 5.45 -6.72 -5.51
CA LEU A 196 5.21 -7.07 -4.12
C LEU A 196 6.32 -7.98 -3.61
N LEU A 197 6.78 -7.72 -2.39
CA LEU A 197 7.69 -8.60 -1.69
C LEU A 197 6.89 -9.78 -1.13
N MET A 198 7.13 -10.98 -1.66
CA MET A 198 6.30 -12.15 -1.40
C MET A 198 7.15 -13.39 -1.16
N ALA A 199 6.66 -14.29 -0.32
CA ALA A 199 7.19 -15.64 -0.19
C ALA A 199 6.88 -16.49 -1.45
N GLU A 200 7.56 -17.63 -1.58
CA GLU A 200 7.37 -18.55 -2.71
C GLU A 200 5.95 -19.15 -2.77
N ASP A 201 5.38 -19.45 -1.60
CA ASP A 201 4.06 -20.07 -1.42
C ASP A 201 2.91 -19.05 -1.30
N GLU A 202 3.22 -17.75 -1.35
CA GLU A 202 2.21 -16.70 -1.34
C GLU A 202 1.67 -16.44 -2.75
N GLU A 203 0.34 -16.28 -2.82
CA GLU A 203 -0.37 -15.96 -4.05
C GLU A 203 -1.16 -14.66 -3.91
N VAL A 204 -1.22 -13.91 -5.02
CA VAL A 204 -2.08 -12.73 -5.12
C VAL A 204 -3.38 -13.11 -5.80
N THR A 205 -4.48 -12.82 -5.11
CA THR A 205 -5.82 -12.95 -5.67
C THR A 205 -6.26 -11.62 -6.27
N VAL A 206 -6.84 -11.67 -7.46
CA VAL A 206 -7.35 -10.49 -8.17
C VAL A 206 -8.85 -10.65 -8.34
N SER A 207 -9.62 -9.72 -7.77
CA SER A 207 -11.08 -9.70 -7.88
C SER A 207 -11.55 -8.47 -8.62
N GLU A 208 -12.55 -8.65 -9.49
CA GLU A 208 -13.15 -7.61 -10.31
C GLU A 208 -14.59 -7.40 -9.82
N GLU A 209 -14.95 -6.15 -9.55
CA GLU A 209 -16.29 -5.75 -9.15
C GLU A 209 -16.83 -4.80 -10.23
N LEU A 210 -17.69 -5.32 -11.10
CA LEU A 210 -18.36 -4.60 -12.18
C LEU A 210 -19.87 -4.86 -12.10
N PRO A 211 -20.70 -3.87 -12.47
CA PRO A 211 -22.14 -4.05 -12.54
C PRO A 211 -22.52 -4.87 -13.77
N ASP A 212 -23.55 -5.71 -13.61
CA ASP A 212 -24.10 -6.50 -14.72
C ASP A 212 -24.79 -5.62 -15.77
N THR A 213 -25.37 -4.49 -15.35
CA THR A 213 -26.02 -3.51 -16.22
C THR A 213 -25.80 -2.08 -15.69
N LEU A 214 -25.85 -1.10 -16.59
CA LEU A 214 -25.76 0.32 -16.27
C LEU A 214 -27.00 1.07 -16.77
N GLU A 215 -27.38 2.17 -16.11
CA GLU A 215 -28.48 3.03 -16.57
C GLU A 215 -27.95 4.32 -17.19
N ALA A 216 -28.45 4.69 -18.36
CA ALA A 216 -28.14 5.98 -18.99
C ALA A 216 -28.76 7.17 -18.24
N PRO A 217 -28.12 8.37 -18.25
CA PRO A 217 -26.95 8.73 -19.06
C PRO A 217 -25.62 8.36 -18.40
N LEU A 218 -24.67 7.92 -19.23
CA LEU A 218 -23.31 7.57 -18.82
C LEU A 218 -22.31 8.55 -19.41
N LYS A 219 -21.26 8.86 -18.64
CA LYS A 219 -20.17 9.72 -19.08
C LYS A 219 -18.86 8.96 -19.20
N LYS A 220 -18.10 9.26 -20.25
CA LYS A 220 -16.72 8.83 -20.40
C LYS A 220 -15.89 9.28 -19.20
N GLY A 221 -15.09 8.37 -18.67
CA GLY A 221 -14.28 8.60 -17.48
C GLY A 221 -15.04 8.47 -16.15
N GLN A 222 -16.33 8.13 -16.17
CA GLN A 222 -17.05 7.75 -14.95
C GLN A 222 -16.52 6.41 -14.43
N THR A 223 -16.30 6.31 -13.11
CA THR A 223 -15.95 5.04 -12.45
C THR A 223 -17.17 4.15 -12.36
N VAL A 224 -17.05 2.91 -12.83
CA VAL A 224 -18.14 1.92 -12.84
C VAL A 224 -17.82 0.66 -12.05
N GLY A 225 -16.57 0.48 -11.64
CA GLY A 225 -16.17 -0.70 -10.89
C GLY A 225 -14.76 -0.62 -10.36
N THR A 226 -14.26 -1.73 -9.83
CA THR A 226 -12.90 -1.81 -9.29
C THR A 226 -12.22 -3.14 -9.61
N VAL A 227 -10.90 -3.11 -9.73
CA VAL A 227 -10.03 -4.29 -9.70
C VAL A 227 -9.21 -4.24 -8.42
N THR A 228 -9.34 -5.25 -7.58
CA THR A 228 -8.68 -5.30 -6.27
C THR A 228 -7.70 -6.46 -6.20
N TYR A 229 -6.46 -6.15 -5.85
CA TYR A 229 -5.38 -7.11 -5.63
C TYR A 229 -5.26 -7.37 -4.12
N ARG A 230 -5.36 -8.64 -3.72
CA ARG A 230 -5.24 -9.08 -2.32
C ARG A 230 -4.12 -10.11 -2.15
N LEU A 231 -3.24 -9.89 -1.19
CA LEU A 231 -2.21 -10.82 -0.75
C LEU A 231 -2.66 -11.43 0.58
N GLN A 232 -2.84 -12.75 0.64
CA GLN A 232 -3.32 -13.45 1.85
C GLN A 232 -4.61 -12.85 2.45
N GLY A 233 -5.50 -12.37 1.58
CA GLY A 233 -6.77 -11.73 1.98
C GLY A 233 -6.67 -10.23 2.33
N GLU A 234 -5.47 -9.67 2.49
CA GLU A 234 -5.28 -8.24 2.71
C GLU A 234 -5.23 -7.47 1.39
N THR A 235 -6.01 -6.39 1.29
CA THR A 235 -6.02 -5.51 0.12
C THR A 235 -4.71 -4.76 0.00
N VAL A 236 -3.99 -4.99 -1.11
CA VAL A 236 -2.72 -4.34 -1.41
C VAL A 236 -2.95 -3.10 -2.28
N LYS A 237 -3.76 -3.23 -3.33
CA LYS A 237 -4.03 -2.17 -4.28
C LYS A 237 -5.41 -2.33 -4.90
N THR A 238 -6.10 -1.23 -5.09
CA THR A 238 -7.36 -1.17 -5.82
C THR A 238 -7.22 -0.17 -6.96
N PHE A 239 -7.59 -0.61 -8.17
CA PHE A 239 -7.63 0.22 -9.36
C PHE A 239 -9.09 0.50 -9.75
N PRO A 240 -9.49 1.77 -9.89
CA PRO A 240 -10.80 2.12 -10.41
C PRO A 240 -10.92 1.76 -11.90
N VAL A 241 -12.07 1.22 -12.29
CA VAL A 241 -12.41 0.93 -13.69
C VAL A 241 -13.29 2.05 -14.22
N TYR A 242 -12.95 2.58 -15.40
CA TYR A 242 -13.59 3.74 -16.00
C TYR A 242 -14.28 3.39 -17.32
N LEU A 243 -15.39 4.08 -17.61
CA LEU A 243 -16.02 4.04 -18.92
C LEU A 243 -15.15 4.72 -19.98
N THR A 244 -15.08 4.13 -21.17
CA THR A 244 -14.30 4.69 -22.29
C THR A 244 -15.12 5.55 -23.23
N GLU A 245 -16.44 5.58 -23.06
CA GLU A 245 -17.42 6.20 -23.95
C GLU A 245 -18.58 6.84 -23.17
N ASP A 246 -19.27 7.77 -23.83
CA ASP A 246 -20.50 8.41 -23.34
C ASP A 246 -21.73 7.68 -23.91
N VAL A 247 -22.79 7.58 -23.12
CA VAL A 247 -24.11 7.09 -23.58
C VAL A 247 -25.20 8.05 -23.12
N GLU A 248 -25.88 8.67 -24.07
CA GLU A 248 -27.02 9.53 -23.78
C GLU A 248 -28.26 8.71 -23.39
N LYS A 249 -29.15 9.30 -22.59
CA LYS A 249 -30.43 8.69 -22.23
C LYS A 249 -31.44 8.90 -23.36
N ILE A 250 -32.24 7.88 -23.66
CA ILE A 250 -33.41 8.01 -24.51
C ILE A 250 -34.37 9.03 -23.86
N THR A 251 -34.74 10.07 -24.60
CA THR A 251 -35.69 11.09 -24.18
C THR A 251 -36.88 11.16 -25.13
N PHE A 252 -38.00 11.69 -24.66
CA PHE A 252 -39.18 11.94 -25.51
C PHE A 252 -38.83 12.74 -26.78
N ARG A 253 -37.95 13.75 -26.63
CA ARG A 253 -37.47 14.56 -27.74
C ARG A 253 -36.70 13.72 -28.76
N TRP A 254 -35.80 12.86 -28.29
CA TRP A 254 -35.06 11.94 -29.16
C TRP A 254 -36.00 11.01 -29.93
N CYS A 255 -37.01 10.43 -29.26
CA CYS A 255 -38.02 9.59 -29.92
C CYS A 255 -38.81 10.37 -30.98
N LEU A 256 -39.24 11.59 -30.67
CA LEU A 256 -39.97 12.45 -31.61
C LEU A 256 -39.11 12.81 -32.83
N ASP A 257 -37.85 13.19 -32.61
CA ASP A 257 -36.90 13.52 -33.68
C ASP A 257 -36.65 12.30 -34.58
N HIS A 258 -36.52 11.11 -34.01
CA HIS A 258 -36.37 9.87 -34.75
C HIS A 258 -37.59 9.56 -35.64
N VAL A 259 -38.81 9.70 -35.09
CA VAL A 259 -40.06 9.53 -35.86
C VAL A 259 -40.14 10.55 -37.00
N ILE A 260 -39.82 11.82 -36.75
CA ILE A 260 -39.81 12.86 -37.79
C ILE A 260 -38.81 12.53 -38.91
N GLN A 261 -37.63 12.00 -38.57
CA GLN A 261 -36.64 11.58 -39.56
C GLN A 261 -37.15 10.41 -40.42
N LEU A 262 -37.80 9.41 -39.81
CA LEU A 262 -38.42 8.30 -40.55
C LEU A 262 -39.51 8.77 -41.53
N PHE A 263 -40.24 9.84 -41.22
CA PHE A 263 -41.24 10.44 -42.13
C PHE A 263 -40.65 11.40 -43.17
N ARG A 264 -39.41 11.90 -42.98
CA ARG A 264 -38.71 12.73 -43.97
C ARG A 264 -37.90 11.91 -44.99
N ALA A 265 -37.41 10.73 -44.59
CA ALA A 265 -36.68 9.82 -45.48
C ALA A 265 -37.45 9.37 -46.76
N PRO A 266 -38.79 9.17 -46.77
CA PRO A 266 -39.53 8.74 -47.97
C PRO A 266 -39.64 9.83 -49.04
N PHE A 267 -39.34 11.10 -48.73
CA PHE A 267 -39.45 12.20 -49.69
C PHE A 267 -38.16 12.49 -50.47
N ALA A 268 -37.02 11.92 -50.06
CA ALA A 268 -35.76 12.10 -50.79
C ALA A 268 -35.61 11.16 -52.00
N PHE A 269 -36.29 10.01 -52.00
CA PHE A 269 -36.22 9.03 -53.11
C PHE A 269 -37.19 9.29 -54.26
N VAL A 270 -38.17 10.19 -54.11
CA VAL A 270 -39.20 10.42 -55.13
C VAL A 270 -38.81 11.52 -56.14
N ASN A 271 -37.74 12.28 -55.89
CA ASN A 271 -37.31 13.38 -56.79
C ASN A 271 -36.27 13.00 -57.86
N GLU A 272 -35.77 11.76 -57.92
CA GLU A 272 -34.85 11.29 -58.98
C GLU A 272 -35.51 10.45 -60.08
N CYS A 273 -36.83 10.22 -60.03
CA CYS A 273 -37.55 9.44 -61.03
C CYS A 273 -38.64 10.25 -61.74
N LEU A 274 -38.26 11.26 -62.52
CA LEU A 274 -39.14 11.85 -63.55
C LEU A 274 -38.29 12.18 -64.79
N PRO A 275 -38.30 11.34 -65.84
CA PRO A 275 -37.70 11.68 -67.11
C PRO A 275 -38.59 12.68 -67.84
N ALA A 276 -38.08 13.89 -68.09
CA ALA A 276 -38.74 14.85 -68.98
C ALA A 276 -38.45 14.48 -70.44
N LEU A 277 -39.51 13.99 -71.11
CA LEU A 277 -39.73 14.07 -72.55
C LEU A 277 -40.08 15.52 -72.94
#